data_AF-A0A1X1BKB9-F1
#
_entry.id   AF-A0A1X1BKB9-F1
#
_cell.length_a   1.000
_cell.length_b   1.000
_cell.length_c   1.000
_cell.angle_alpha   90.00
_cell.angle_beta   90.00
_cell.angle_gamma   90.00
#
_symmetry.space_group_name_H-M   'P 1'
#
loop_
_entity.id
_entity.type
_entity.pdbx_description
1 polymer ?
#
loop_
_entity_poly.entity_id
_entity_poly.type
_entity_poly.pdbx_seq_one_letter_code
_entity_poly.pdbx_strand_id
1 'polypeptide(L)'
;MRCYWILLALLSPKYSLATLLQSVSSTIDTICNNVVFSITLLNKQELLKLINKSRCNDYWLLGENVLASSQRGERYCYTQVAPVLCESKYTPIKPQPNCEHIKSKFMTIVNACTQEGPLERRDCNCAGLNMETLTITDPLVFCKLGFVSSDGDVRVSFKHNEVDDCQALAESYNHCQNMGNAFNHPRFCVDGGFQGYCNSRIQRIHDETYNEICRNVVLPFVFSVIDGGYQNVSSSVCKNSNETIETDLLKQRDALMSRSQALLDTLDSESGYLSWERDMEGKLHSITSNLEELVNMFNLSSRYTYNFLGLPYNFDNLVRSDAAKALKLCDDLVARANGLPTAVEDMTSLITKIDPLLVLDKKIQEAYIHLKHFYSLITSGAHSTILGSQYYRPLNRNIFLSARKSLSEVREVVSSRLSSIGNFLASHVGTLTDPNRERRVRESASELKFLASLHESQLQWFMRRRGKRSDRAVSRSLDLENLAKIGG
;
A
#
# COMPACT_ATOMS: atom_id res chain seq x y z
N MET A 1 71.12 -45.25 20.82
CA MET A 1 70.26 -44.38 21.66
C MET A 1 70.88 -43.00 21.75
N ARG A 2 70.06 -41.94 21.63
CA ARG A 2 70.39 -40.48 21.62
C ARG A 2 70.75 -39.90 20.24
N CYS A 3 69.73 -39.33 19.56
CA CYS A 3 69.82 -38.16 18.66
C CYS A 3 68.45 -37.87 18.01
N TYR A 4 67.41 -37.52 18.79
CA TYR A 4 66.11 -37.10 18.20
C TYR A 4 65.38 -35.97 18.96
N TRP A 5 66.03 -35.33 19.94
CA TRP A 5 65.37 -34.34 20.80
C TRP A 5 65.86 -32.89 20.64
N ILE A 6 66.78 -32.60 19.71
CA ILE A 6 67.32 -31.24 19.53
C ILE A 6 66.76 -30.53 18.28
N LEU A 7 66.07 -31.24 17.38
CA LEU A 7 65.52 -30.66 16.14
C LEU A 7 64.07 -30.17 16.23
N LEU A 8 63.38 -30.32 17.38
CA LEU A 8 62.01 -29.81 17.57
C LEU A 8 61.94 -28.43 18.28
N ALA A 9 63.07 -27.85 18.67
CA ALA A 9 63.09 -26.58 19.45
C ALA A 9 63.34 -25.32 18.60
N LEU A 10 63.50 -25.42 17.28
CA LEU A 10 63.85 -24.29 16.40
C LEU A 10 62.78 -23.88 15.37
N LEU A 11 61.54 -24.39 15.50
CA LEU A 11 60.40 -23.92 14.73
C LEU A 11 59.41 -23.19 15.64
N SER A 12 59.85 -22.07 16.20
CA SER A 12 58.95 -21.06 16.76
C SER A 12 58.91 -19.85 15.82
N PRO A 13 57.91 -19.74 14.93
CA PRO A 13 57.55 -18.44 14.41
C PRO A 13 56.85 -17.68 15.54
N LYS A 14 57.43 -16.52 15.83
CA LYS A 14 56.94 -15.48 16.73
C LYS A 14 55.43 -15.34 16.62
N TYR A 15 54.78 -15.38 17.77
CA TYR A 15 53.42 -14.92 18.01
C TYR A 15 53.21 -13.56 17.33
N SER A 16 52.63 -13.55 16.14
CA SER A 16 51.81 -12.44 15.66
C SER A 16 50.47 -12.60 16.38
N LEU A 17 50.28 -11.81 17.43
CA LEU A 17 49.01 -11.61 18.10
C LEU A 17 48.05 -10.88 17.12
N ALA A 18 47.64 -11.58 16.05
CA ALA A 18 46.43 -11.23 15.34
C ALA A 18 45.31 -11.39 16.38
N THR A 19 44.70 -10.28 16.75
CA THR A 19 43.58 -10.23 17.69
C THR A 19 42.41 -10.93 16.99
N LEU A 20 42.37 -12.25 17.11
CA LEU A 20 41.29 -13.10 16.67
C LEU A 20 40.12 -12.82 17.61
N LEU A 21 39.39 -11.73 17.33
CA LEU A 21 38.12 -11.40 17.98
C LEU A 21 37.06 -12.39 17.48
N GLN A 22 37.16 -13.63 17.94
CA GLN A 22 36.06 -14.58 17.89
C GLN A 22 34.99 -14.16 18.91
N SER A 23 33.76 -14.09 18.42
CA SER A 23 32.50 -13.78 19.12
C SER A 23 32.27 -12.31 19.50
N VAL A 24 31.95 -11.49 18.49
CA VAL A 24 30.99 -10.41 18.76
C VAL A 24 29.66 -11.11 19.06
N SER A 25 29.08 -10.86 20.23
CA SER A 25 27.72 -11.30 20.55
C SER A 25 26.80 -11.08 19.35
N SER A 26 26.24 -12.16 18.80
CA SER A 26 25.45 -12.17 17.57
C SER A 26 23.97 -11.82 17.79
N THR A 27 23.63 -11.26 18.96
CA THR A 27 22.25 -10.85 19.24
C THR A 27 21.91 -9.62 18.41
N ILE A 28 20.68 -9.58 17.89
CA ILE A 28 20.18 -8.46 17.07
C ILE A 28 20.30 -7.12 17.82
N ASP A 29 20.06 -7.10 19.13
CA ASP A 29 20.25 -5.90 19.95
C ASP A 29 21.71 -5.43 19.97
N THR A 30 22.69 -6.35 20.02
CA THR A 30 24.12 -5.99 19.97
C THR A 30 24.47 -5.42 18.60
N ILE A 31 24.00 -6.05 17.52
CA ILE A 31 24.23 -5.60 16.15
C ILE A 31 23.61 -4.22 15.95
N CYS A 32 22.36 -4.02 16.39
CA CYS A 32 21.68 -2.73 16.37
C CYS A 32 22.44 -1.66 17.13
N ASN A 33 22.86 -1.94 18.37
CA ASN A 33 23.63 -0.96 19.15
C ASN A 33 24.94 -0.59 18.48
N ASN A 34 25.64 -1.55 17.87
CA ASN A 34 26.84 -1.25 17.09
C ASN A 34 26.52 -0.34 15.90
N VAL A 35 25.48 -0.64 15.12
CA VAL A 35 25.07 0.19 13.97
C VAL A 35 24.67 1.61 14.42
N VAL A 36 23.87 1.75 15.47
CA VAL A 36 23.48 3.05 16.01
C VAL A 36 24.70 3.82 16.50
N PHE A 37 25.62 3.16 17.20
CA PHE A 37 26.89 3.78 17.62
C PHE A 37 27.77 4.18 16.42
N SER A 38 27.82 3.39 15.36
CA SER A 38 28.50 3.77 14.11
C SER A 38 27.90 5.05 13.54
N ILE A 39 26.58 5.15 13.49
CA ILE A 39 25.88 6.33 12.94
C ILE A 39 26.19 7.60 13.75
N THR A 40 26.42 7.53 15.07
CA THR A 40 26.78 8.71 15.87
C THR A 40 28.22 9.19 15.65
N LEU A 41 29.10 8.32 15.13
CA LEU A 41 30.49 8.65 14.81
C LEU A 41 30.70 9.05 13.35
N LEU A 42 29.68 8.85 12.52
CA LEU A 42 29.69 9.18 11.11
C LEU A 42 28.89 10.46 10.87
N ASN A 43 29.21 11.18 9.79
CA ASN A 43 28.39 12.30 9.38
C ASN A 43 27.01 11.79 8.90
N LYS A 44 25.98 11.98 9.74
CA LYS A 44 24.60 11.55 9.46
C LYS A 44 24.08 12.09 8.11
N GLN A 45 24.42 13.33 7.75
CA GLN A 45 23.94 13.92 6.49
C GLN A 45 24.56 13.21 5.28
N GLU A 46 25.87 12.94 5.31
CA GLU A 46 26.53 12.18 4.24
C GLU A 46 26.01 10.74 4.16
N LEU A 47 25.80 10.10 5.31
CA LEU A 47 25.25 8.75 5.37
C LEU A 47 23.83 8.66 4.78
N LEU A 48 22.99 9.68 5.00
CA LEU A 48 21.64 9.73 4.42
C LEU A 48 21.63 9.98 2.92
N LYS A 49 22.60 10.71 2.36
CA LYS A 49 22.73 10.89 0.91
C LYS A 49 23.02 9.58 0.16
N LEU A 50 23.63 8.61 0.85
CA LEU A 50 23.93 7.28 0.29
C LEU A 50 22.69 6.38 0.19
N ILE A 51 21.55 6.79 0.74
CA ILE A 51 20.30 6.02 0.68
C ILE A 51 19.41 6.57 -0.44
N ASN A 52 19.24 5.77 -1.49
CA ASN A 52 18.37 6.13 -2.59
C ASN A 52 16.90 5.80 -2.29
N LYS A 53 16.26 6.66 -1.48
CA LYS A 53 14.84 6.51 -1.10
C LYS A 53 13.89 6.41 -2.30
N SER A 54 14.16 7.18 -3.35
CA SER A 54 13.32 7.18 -4.55
C SER A 54 13.27 5.82 -5.25
N ARG A 55 14.34 5.02 -5.15
CA ARG A 55 14.41 3.70 -5.78
C ARG A 55 13.77 2.59 -4.96
N CYS A 56 13.65 2.77 -3.66
CA CYS A 56 13.31 1.67 -2.74
C CYS A 56 12.12 1.95 -1.82
N ASN A 57 11.34 3.00 -2.10
CA ASN A 57 10.22 3.44 -1.28
C ASN A 57 9.29 2.29 -0.83
N ASP A 58 8.80 1.48 -1.77
CA ASP A 58 7.89 0.37 -1.47
C ASP A 58 8.60 -0.87 -0.88
N TYR A 59 9.93 -0.90 -0.94
CA TYR A 59 10.79 -1.98 -0.45
C TYR A 59 11.48 -1.63 0.87
N TRP A 60 11.04 -0.55 1.52
CA TRP A 60 11.49 -0.17 2.84
C TRP A 60 11.29 -1.31 3.84
N LEU A 61 12.13 -1.41 4.87
CA LEU A 61 12.17 -2.54 5.82
C LEU A 61 12.55 -3.93 5.25
N LEU A 62 12.73 -4.10 3.93
CA LEU A 62 13.14 -5.39 3.35
C LEU A 62 14.66 -5.56 3.28
N GLY A 63 15.10 -6.79 3.56
CA GLY A 63 16.50 -7.20 3.55
C GLY A 63 17.02 -7.57 2.15
N GLU A 64 18.35 -7.54 2.01
CA GLU A 64 19.07 -7.88 0.77
C GLU A 64 18.66 -9.25 0.20
N ASN A 65 18.56 -10.28 1.05
CA ASN A 65 18.29 -11.66 0.63
C ASN A 65 16.86 -11.86 0.14
N VAL A 66 15.88 -11.22 0.78
CA VAL A 66 14.46 -11.30 0.37
C VAL A 66 14.23 -10.58 -0.96
N LEU A 67 14.93 -9.47 -1.17
CA LEU A 67 14.90 -8.75 -2.43
C LEU A 67 15.64 -9.52 -3.53
N ALA A 68 16.80 -10.09 -3.24
CA ALA A 68 17.54 -10.91 -4.19
C ALA A 68 16.74 -12.15 -4.62
N SER A 69 16.10 -12.85 -3.68
CA SER A 69 15.30 -14.05 -3.98
C SER A 69 14.05 -13.75 -4.81
N SER A 70 13.54 -12.52 -4.75
CA SER A 70 12.40 -12.04 -5.55
C SER A 70 12.80 -11.33 -6.84
N GLN A 71 14.08 -11.40 -7.25
CA GLN A 71 14.62 -10.70 -8.43
C GLN A 71 14.43 -9.18 -8.37
N ARG A 72 14.51 -8.61 -7.15
CA ARG A 72 14.42 -7.19 -6.84
C ARG A 72 15.66 -6.69 -6.09
N GLY A 73 16.81 -7.36 -6.23
CA GLY A 73 18.04 -7.01 -5.52
C GLY A 73 18.51 -5.57 -5.79
N GLU A 74 18.21 -5.04 -6.99
CA GLU A 74 18.46 -3.64 -7.36
C GLU A 74 17.64 -2.61 -6.55
N ARG A 75 16.62 -3.08 -5.82
CA ARG A 75 15.76 -2.29 -4.93
C ARG A 75 16.25 -2.25 -3.49
N TYR A 76 17.38 -2.90 -3.17
CA TYR A 76 17.94 -2.85 -1.83
C TYR A 76 18.44 -1.42 -1.50
N CYS A 77 17.78 -0.77 -0.53
CA CYS A 77 18.04 0.63 -0.17
C CYS A 77 19.46 0.88 0.33
N TYR A 78 20.10 -0.14 0.91
CA TYR A 78 21.23 0.04 1.81
C TYR A 78 22.56 -0.42 1.23
N THR A 79 22.61 -0.70 -0.09
CA THR A 79 23.82 -1.22 -0.76
C THR A 79 25.06 -0.38 -0.48
N GLN A 80 24.95 0.95 -0.51
CA GLN A 80 26.10 1.85 -0.31
C GLN A 80 26.49 2.01 1.17
N VAL A 81 25.54 1.90 2.10
CA VAL A 81 25.81 2.08 3.54
C VAL A 81 26.17 0.77 4.24
N ALA A 82 25.82 -0.39 3.67
CA ALA A 82 26.09 -1.70 4.24
C ALA A 82 27.58 -1.98 4.52
N PRO A 83 28.54 -1.64 3.63
CA PRO A 83 29.96 -1.81 3.94
C PRO A 83 30.42 -1.00 5.16
N VAL A 84 29.85 0.19 5.36
CA VAL A 84 30.24 1.11 6.44
C VAL A 84 29.66 0.71 7.78
N LEU A 85 28.44 0.16 7.77
CA LEU A 85 27.67 -0.11 8.99
C LEU A 85 27.63 -1.58 9.40
N CYS A 86 27.76 -2.51 8.44
CA CYS A 86 27.71 -3.95 8.71
C CYS A 86 29.07 -4.62 8.67
N GLU A 87 30.01 -4.15 7.84
CA GLU A 87 31.34 -4.77 7.73
C GLU A 87 32.40 -4.07 8.59
N SER A 88 31.99 -3.05 9.35
CA SER A 88 32.88 -2.23 10.16
C SER A 88 32.32 -2.01 11.56
N LYS A 89 33.20 -2.08 12.56
CA LYS A 89 32.91 -1.84 13.97
C LYS A 89 33.75 -0.68 14.47
N TYR A 90 33.09 0.23 15.16
CA TYR A 90 33.75 1.36 15.82
C TYR A 90 33.89 1.03 17.30
N THR A 91 35.14 0.95 17.76
CA THR A 91 35.44 0.57 19.14
C THR A 91 35.96 1.79 19.89
N PRO A 92 35.38 2.14 21.06
CA PRO A 92 35.88 3.25 21.85
C PRO A 92 37.36 3.08 22.22
N ILE A 93 38.12 4.18 22.19
CA ILE A 93 39.51 4.25 22.67
C ILE A 93 39.61 5.26 23.81
N LYS A 94 40.68 5.16 24.61
CA LYS A 94 40.95 6.17 25.65
C LYS A 94 41.23 7.52 24.96
N PRO A 95 40.51 8.61 25.33
CA PRO A 95 40.78 9.91 24.77
C PRO A 95 42.18 10.37 25.17
N GLN A 96 42.97 10.81 24.21
CA GLN A 96 44.25 11.47 24.48
C GLN A 96 44.03 12.99 24.59
N PRO A 97 44.65 13.68 25.58
CA PRO A 97 44.43 15.11 25.81
C PRO A 97 44.71 16.01 24.61
N ASN A 98 45.67 15.62 23.76
CA ASN A 98 46.12 16.41 22.61
C ASN A 98 45.50 15.95 21.27
N CYS A 99 44.61 14.95 21.27
CA CYS A 99 44.17 14.35 20.02
C CYS A 99 43.46 15.35 19.09
N GLU A 100 42.56 16.21 19.61
CA GLU A 100 41.85 17.17 18.75
C GLU A 100 42.81 18.17 18.09
N HIS A 101 43.89 18.55 18.78
CA HIS A 101 44.94 19.40 18.21
C HIS A 101 45.69 18.68 17.08
N ILE A 102 46.08 17.42 17.28
CA ILE A 102 46.79 16.61 16.28
C ILE A 102 45.88 16.30 15.09
N LYS A 103 44.61 15.95 15.34
CA LYS A 103 43.56 15.76 14.33
C LYS A 103 43.32 17.01 13.50
N SER A 104 43.27 18.19 14.12
CA SER A 104 43.12 19.46 13.40
C SER A 104 44.27 19.70 12.43
N LYS A 105 45.52 19.48 12.87
CA LYS A 105 46.70 19.52 11.99
C LYS A 105 46.61 18.50 10.86
N PHE A 106 46.27 17.26 11.20
CA PHE A 106 46.14 16.15 10.26
C PHE A 106 45.15 16.48 9.14
N MET A 107 43.92 16.87 9.50
CA MET A 107 42.88 17.22 8.53
C MET A 107 43.26 18.46 7.73
N THR A 108 43.96 19.43 8.32
CA THR A 108 44.46 20.61 7.58
C THR A 108 45.44 20.21 6.47
N ILE A 109 46.38 19.31 6.76
CA ILE A 109 47.34 18.81 5.78
C ILE A 109 46.63 17.99 4.69
N VAL A 110 45.77 17.04 5.08
CA VAL A 110 45.00 16.22 4.13
C VAL A 110 44.13 17.11 3.22
N ASN A 111 43.38 18.06 3.77
CA ASN A 111 42.50 18.92 2.98
C ASN A 111 43.28 19.82 2.03
N ALA A 112 44.43 20.36 2.44
CA ALA A 112 45.26 21.16 1.55
C ALA A 112 45.83 20.32 0.39
N CYS A 113 46.24 19.08 0.68
CA CYS A 113 46.73 18.17 -0.35
C CYS A 113 45.65 17.71 -1.33
N THR A 114 44.37 17.74 -0.93
CA THR A 114 43.26 17.16 -1.71
C THR A 114 42.29 18.20 -2.28
N GLN A 115 42.63 19.50 -2.22
CA GLN A 115 41.80 20.56 -2.79
C GLN A 115 41.81 20.51 -4.34
N GLU A 116 40.61 20.56 -4.93
CA GLU A 116 40.41 20.67 -6.38
C GLU A 116 40.26 22.15 -6.76
N GLY A 117 41.35 22.77 -7.23
CA GLY A 117 41.37 24.17 -7.69
C GLY A 117 42.79 24.61 -8.06
N PRO A 118 42.98 25.69 -8.85
CA PRO A 118 44.31 26.23 -9.07
C PRO A 118 44.93 26.59 -7.73
N LEU A 119 46.14 26.05 -7.48
CA LEU A 119 46.97 26.25 -6.28
C LEU A 119 47.36 27.73 -6.14
N GLU A 120 46.40 28.61 -5.84
CA GLU A 120 46.71 29.97 -5.45
C GLU A 120 47.15 29.97 -3.98
N ARG A 121 48.48 29.88 -3.79
CA ARG A 121 49.27 30.26 -2.60
C ARG A 121 49.22 29.36 -1.35
N ARG A 122 49.47 28.06 -1.47
CA ARG A 122 49.91 27.25 -0.31
C ARG A 122 51.06 26.33 -0.68
N ASP A 123 52.22 26.55 -0.06
CA ASP A 123 53.33 25.58 -0.09
C ASP A 123 52.96 24.41 0.82
N CYS A 124 52.51 23.30 0.22
CA CYS A 124 52.20 22.05 0.91
C CYS A 124 53.12 20.91 0.47
N ASN A 125 53.48 20.05 1.41
CA ASN A 125 54.15 18.77 1.14
C ASN A 125 53.21 17.62 1.50
N CYS A 126 52.85 16.83 0.49
CA CYS A 126 51.93 15.71 0.56
C CYS A 126 52.65 14.35 0.57
N ALA A 127 53.91 14.30 0.98
CA ALA A 127 54.69 13.08 1.05
C ALA A 127 53.96 11.97 1.81
N GLY A 128 53.92 10.76 1.23
CA GLY A 128 53.23 9.62 1.81
C GLY A 128 51.71 9.56 1.57
N LEU A 129 51.11 10.56 0.89
CA LEU A 129 49.72 10.52 0.43
C LEU A 129 49.64 10.11 -1.05
N ASN A 130 48.80 9.13 -1.36
CA ASN A 130 48.45 8.76 -2.74
C ASN A 130 47.26 9.61 -3.20
N MET A 131 47.46 10.38 -4.27
CA MET A 131 46.47 11.32 -4.80
C MET A 131 45.33 10.65 -5.59
N GLU A 132 45.51 9.42 -6.07
CA GLU A 132 44.47 8.68 -6.81
C GLU A 132 43.48 8.02 -5.84
N THR A 133 43.99 7.37 -4.79
CA THR A 133 43.18 6.63 -3.82
C THR A 133 42.83 7.45 -2.58
N LEU A 134 43.46 8.61 -2.44
CA LEU A 134 43.42 9.50 -1.26
C LEU A 134 43.84 8.81 0.04
N THR A 135 44.62 7.73 -0.04
CA THR A 135 45.14 6.96 1.10
C THR A 135 46.58 7.34 1.44
N ILE A 136 46.95 7.23 2.71
CA ILE A 136 48.32 7.44 3.20
C ILE A 136 49.09 6.12 3.07
N THR A 137 49.99 6.03 2.10
CA THR A 137 50.77 4.81 1.82
C THR A 137 51.87 4.55 2.84
N ASP A 138 52.44 5.62 3.39
CA ASP A 138 53.45 5.55 4.45
C ASP A 138 53.09 6.55 5.57
N PRO A 139 52.42 6.08 6.63
CA PRO A 139 52.06 6.91 7.79
C PRO A 139 53.25 7.62 8.43
N LEU A 140 54.42 6.98 8.48
CA LEU A 140 55.60 7.56 9.12
C LEU A 140 56.14 8.73 8.29
N VAL A 141 56.25 8.54 6.98
CA VAL A 141 56.68 9.58 6.04
C VAL A 141 55.72 10.75 6.05
N PHE A 142 54.41 10.48 5.99
CA PHE A 142 53.37 11.51 6.06
C PHE A 142 53.47 12.32 7.35
N CYS A 143 53.55 11.65 8.51
CA CYS A 143 53.60 12.33 9.80
C CYS A 143 54.92 13.09 10.05
N LYS A 144 56.04 12.67 9.45
CA LYS A 144 57.33 13.37 9.61
C LYS A 144 57.53 14.51 8.62
N LEU A 145 57.09 14.35 7.38
CA LEU A 145 57.43 15.25 6.27
C LEU A 145 56.25 16.10 5.81
N GLY A 146 55.01 15.70 6.10
CA GLY A 146 53.81 16.42 5.71
C GLY A 146 53.70 17.81 6.35
N PHE A 147 53.40 18.82 5.55
CA PHE A 147 53.16 20.17 6.05
C PHE A 147 52.31 21.02 5.12
N VAL A 148 51.75 22.09 5.67
CA VAL A 148 51.10 23.18 4.92
C VAL A 148 51.62 24.51 5.44
N SER A 149 51.97 25.41 4.53
CA SER A 149 52.34 26.80 4.83
C SER A 149 51.17 27.72 4.51
N SER A 150 50.81 28.59 5.45
CA SER A 150 49.86 29.68 5.22
C SER A 150 50.62 30.99 4.97
N ASP A 151 50.04 31.91 4.19
CA ASP A 151 50.57 33.27 3.96
C ASP A 151 51.05 33.88 5.30
N GLY A 152 52.37 34.00 5.50
CA GLY A 152 53.00 34.51 6.73
C GLY A 152 53.94 33.57 7.52
N ASP A 153 54.62 32.61 6.88
CA ASP A 153 55.66 31.73 7.46
C ASP A 153 55.22 30.72 8.54
N VAL A 154 53.94 30.66 8.89
CA VAL A 154 53.44 29.68 9.87
C VAL A 154 53.25 28.32 9.19
N ARG A 155 54.19 27.39 9.46
CA ARG A 155 54.15 26.01 8.99
C ARG A 155 53.35 25.12 9.95
N VAL A 156 52.28 24.50 9.45
CA VAL A 156 51.53 23.46 10.15
C VAL A 156 52.20 22.11 9.87
N SER A 157 52.83 21.53 10.89
CA SER A 157 53.43 20.18 10.84
C SER A 157 53.37 19.50 12.21
N PHE A 158 53.69 18.22 12.24
CA PHE A 158 53.77 17.43 13.47
C PHE A 158 55.14 17.58 14.13
N LYS A 159 55.15 17.69 15.47
CA LYS A 159 56.36 17.63 16.30
C LYS A 159 56.76 16.17 16.52
N HIS A 160 58.00 15.94 16.94
CA HIS A 160 58.50 14.58 17.18
C HIS A 160 57.64 13.77 18.16
N ASN A 161 57.11 14.41 19.20
CA ASN A 161 56.23 13.80 20.19
C ASN A 161 54.75 13.67 19.74
N GLU A 162 54.40 14.14 18.53
CA GLU A 162 53.06 14.04 17.94
C GLU A 162 53.01 12.97 16.82
N VAL A 163 54.16 12.38 16.44
CA VAL A 163 54.28 11.46 15.29
C VAL A 163 53.49 10.17 15.51
N ASP A 164 53.61 9.53 16.67
CA ASP A 164 52.94 8.26 16.95
C ASP A 164 51.41 8.41 16.92
N ASP A 165 50.90 9.50 17.51
CA ASP A 165 49.47 9.83 17.51
C ASP A 165 48.98 10.15 16.08
N CYS A 166 49.81 10.84 15.28
CA CYS A 166 49.53 11.06 13.86
C CYS A 166 49.46 9.75 13.06
N GLN A 167 50.33 8.76 13.35
CA GLN A 167 50.28 7.47 12.67
C GLN A 167 48.99 6.72 13.00
N ALA A 168 48.53 6.74 14.25
CA ALA A 168 47.25 6.15 14.64
C ALA A 168 46.05 6.84 13.93
N LEU A 169 46.12 8.16 13.75
CA LEU A 169 45.13 8.90 12.94
C LEU A 169 45.19 8.50 11.46
N ALA A 170 46.40 8.36 10.89
CA ALA A 170 46.59 7.92 9.51
C ALA A 170 46.02 6.52 9.26
N GLU A 171 46.19 5.59 10.20
CA GLU A 171 45.59 4.26 10.14
C GLU A 171 44.06 4.31 10.14
N SER A 172 43.47 5.13 11.01
CA SER A 172 42.01 5.34 11.08
C SER A 172 41.48 6.03 9.81
N TYR A 173 42.23 6.99 9.29
CA TYR A 173 41.93 7.68 8.04
C TYR A 173 41.97 6.72 6.85
N ASN A 174 42.99 5.87 6.75
CA ASN A 174 43.08 4.85 5.71
C ASN A 174 41.95 3.83 5.77
N HIS A 175 41.53 3.42 6.97
CA HIS A 175 40.37 2.56 7.13
C HIS A 175 39.11 3.24 6.62
N CYS A 176 38.88 4.48 7.05
CA CYS A 176 37.79 5.30 6.54
C CYS A 176 37.84 5.38 5.00
N GLN A 177 39.00 5.66 4.44
CA GLN A 177 39.18 5.93 3.02
C GLN A 177 38.95 4.68 2.16
N ASN A 178 39.46 3.54 2.64
CA ASN A 178 39.20 2.24 2.02
C ASN A 178 37.71 1.87 2.07
N MET A 179 36.99 2.25 3.14
CA MET A 179 35.53 2.11 3.16
C MET A 179 34.90 3.02 2.12
N GLY A 180 35.24 4.32 2.09
CA GLY A 180 34.78 5.30 1.09
C GLY A 180 34.87 4.78 -0.34
N ASN A 181 36.03 4.23 -0.70
CA ASN A 181 36.28 3.64 -2.00
C ASN A 181 35.38 2.42 -2.28
N ALA A 182 35.09 1.59 -1.27
CA ALA A 182 34.24 0.41 -1.42
C ALA A 182 32.78 0.73 -1.77
N PHE A 183 32.28 1.93 -1.44
CA PHE A 183 30.93 2.39 -1.81
C PHE A 183 30.95 3.56 -2.82
N ASN A 184 32.04 3.71 -3.56
CA ASN A 184 32.21 4.70 -4.63
C ASN A 184 32.08 6.17 -4.18
N HIS A 185 32.55 6.48 -2.98
CA HIS A 185 32.66 7.84 -2.46
C HIS A 185 34.13 8.14 -2.07
N PRO A 186 35.02 8.37 -3.05
CA PRO A 186 36.45 8.49 -2.81
C PRO A 186 36.85 9.68 -1.94
N ARG A 187 35.98 10.66 -1.68
CA ARG A 187 36.28 11.78 -0.77
C ARG A 187 35.64 11.65 0.62
N PHE A 188 35.02 10.52 0.94
CA PHE A 188 34.16 10.38 2.14
C PHE A 188 34.82 10.86 3.43
N CYS A 189 36.10 10.53 3.64
CA CYS A 189 36.81 10.87 4.87
C CYS A 189 37.33 12.30 4.87
N VAL A 190 37.74 12.78 3.71
CA VAL A 190 38.12 14.19 3.48
C VAL A 190 36.93 15.10 3.77
N ASP A 191 35.73 14.70 3.34
CA ASP A 191 34.48 15.44 3.53
C ASP A 191 33.89 15.28 4.95
N GLY A 192 34.67 14.72 5.89
CA GLY A 192 34.29 14.59 7.30
C GLY A 192 33.32 13.44 7.59
N GLY A 193 33.28 12.42 6.74
CA GLY A 193 32.43 11.24 6.87
C GLY A 193 32.66 10.46 8.16
N PHE A 194 33.88 10.45 8.71
CA PHE A 194 34.20 9.91 10.03
C PHE A 194 34.63 11.02 11.00
N GLN A 195 33.95 11.11 12.15
CA GLN A 195 34.18 12.15 13.15
C GLN A 195 34.87 11.61 14.41
N GLY A 196 34.88 10.29 14.58
CA GLY A 196 35.35 9.59 15.78
C GLY A 196 36.86 9.42 15.92
N TYR A 197 37.68 10.15 15.18
CA TYR A 197 39.15 9.97 15.15
C TYR A 197 39.84 9.97 16.52
N CYS A 198 39.30 10.71 17.50
CA CYS A 198 39.91 10.85 18.83
C CYS A 198 39.30 9.98 19.91
N ASN A 199 38.17 9.34 19.64
CA ASN A 199 37.41 8.59 20.63
C ASN A 199 37.08 7.16 20.19
N SER A 200 37.33 6.81 18.93
CA SER A 200 37.04 5.48 18.38
C SER A 200 38.06 5.05 17.32
N ARG A 201 38.25 3.73 17.22
CA ARG A 201 38.99 3.07 16.14
C ARG A 201 38.07 2.24 15.27
N ILE A 202 38.38 2.16 13.99
CA ILE A 202 37.63 1.38 13.00
C ILE A 202 38.25 -0.02 12.91
N GLN A 203 37.42 -1.06 12.97
CA GLN A 203 37.82 -2.46 12.81
C GLN A 203 36.92 -3.14 11.78
N ARG A 204 37.48 -4.00 10.92
CA ARG A 204 36.67 -4.81 10.01
C ARG A 204 36.02 -5.97 10.73
N ILE A 205 34.80 -6.29 10.34
CA ILE A 205 34.02 -7.43 10.82
C ILE A 205 34.12 -8.53 9.76
N HIS A 206 34.62 -9.70 10.16
CA HIS A 206 34.75 -10.88 9.30
C HIS A 206 33.68 -11.95 9.59
N ASP A 207 32.69 -11.64 10.41
CA ASP A 207 31.60 -12.55 10.77
C ASP A 207 30.47 -12.45 9.73
N GLU A 208 30.32 -13.48 8.89
CA GLU A 208 29.28 -13.54 7.86
C GLU A 208 27.86 -13.52 8.45
N THR A 209 27.66 -14.14 9.63
CA THR A 209 26.34 -14.15 10.28
C THR A 209 25.98 -12.76 10.79
N TYR A 210 26.96 -12.03 11.36
CA TYR A 210 26.80 -10.63 11.73
C TYR A 210 26.38 -9.80 10.51
N ASN A 211 27.12 -9.92 9.41
CA ASN A 211 26.88 -9.16 8.19
C ASN A 211 25.50 -9.46 7.61
N GLU A 212 25.11 -10.74 7.56
CA GLU A 212 23.82 -11.17 7.05
C GLU A 212 22.65 -10.61 7.88
N ILE A 213 22.72 -10.71 9.22
CA ILE A 213 21.68 -10.15 10.11
C ILE A 213 21.64 -8.62 9.99
N CYS A 214 22.82 -8.00 9.91
CA CYS A 214 22.92 -6.55 9.81
C CYS A 214 22.24 -6.05 8.53
N ARG A 215 22.57 -6.63 7.37
CA ARG A 215 22.04 -6.22 6.06
C ARG A 215 20.55 -6.55 5.89
N ASN A 216 20.11 -7.68 6.44
CA ASN A 216 18.74 -8.16 6.21
C ASN A 216 17.72 -7.65 7.22
N VAL A 217 18.15 -7.21 8.40
CA VAL A 217 17.23 -6.90 9.51
C VAL A 217 17.56 -5.56 10.14
N VAL A 218 18.80 -5.39 10.61
CA VAL A 218 19.15 -4.25 11.45
C VAL A 218 19.20 -2.96 10.65
N LEU A 219 19.83 -2.95 9.47
CA LEU A 219 19.85 -1.74 8.64
C LEU A 219 18.45 -1.30 8.23
N PRO A 220 17.59 -2.18 7.66
CA PRO A 220 16.23 -1.79 7.34
C PRO A 220 15.46 -1.19 8.53
N PHE A 221 15.59 -1.80 9.70
CA PHE A 221 14.96 -1.33 10.93
C PHE A 221 15.52 0.00 11.44
N VAL A 222 16.84 0.14 11.54
CA VAL A 222 17.46 1.36 12.06
C VAL A 222 17.09 2.55 11.18
N PHE A 223 17.13 2.38 9.85
CA PHE A 223 16.74 3.47 8.96
C PHE A 223 15.25 3.79 8.99
N SER A 224 14.37 2.81 9.21
CA SER A 224 12.93 3.08 9.36
C SER A 224 12.61 4.00 10.55
N VAL A 225 13.39 3.90 11.62
CA VAL A 225 13.23 4.75 12.81
C VAL A 225 13.90 6.13 12.60
N ILE A 226 15.05 6.18 11.92
CA ILE A 226 15.80 7.43 11.68
C ILE A 226 15.02 8.39 10.79
N ASP A 227 14.21 7.89 9.87
CA ASP A 227 13.48 8.73 8.92
C ASP A 227 12.28 9.48 9.54
N GLY A 228 11.92 9.15 10.79
CA GLY A 228 10.83 9.80 11.53
C GLY A 228 11.16 11.19 12.09
N GLY A 229 12.39 11.69 11.94
CA GLY A 229 12.76 13.05 12.35
C GLY A 229 14.25 13.23 12.64
N TYR A 230 14.72 14.47 12.59
CA TYR A 230 16.11 14.90 12.83
C TYR A 230 16.68 14.59 14.22
N GLN A 231 16.00 13.80 15.06
CA GLN A 231 16.49 13.48 16.40
C GLN A 231 17.71 12.55 16.36
N ASN A 232 18.54 12.69 17.39
CA ASN A 232 19.69 11.83 17.64
C ASN A 232 19.21 10.40 17.83
N VAL A 233 19.73 9.49 17.01
CA VAL A 233 19.46 8.06 17.11
C VAL A 233 20.05 7.59 18.43
N SER A 234 19.19 7.21 19.36
CA SER A 234 19.60 6.72 20.68
C SER A 234 19.73 5.20 20.65
N SER A 235 20.66 4.66 21.44
CA SER A 235 20.78 3.22 21.68
C SER A 235 19.50 2.61 22.27
N SER A 236 18.61 3.42 22.84
CA SER A 236 17.29 2.98 23.30
C SER A 236 16.41 2.40 22.20
N VAL A 237 16.62 2.78 20.92
CA VAL A 237 15.92 2.19 19.76
C VAL A 237 16.21 0.69 19.63
N CYS A 238 17.37 0.25 20.10
CA CYS A 238 17.81 -1.14 20.04
C CYS A 238 17.37 -1.97 21.25
N LYS A 239 16.54 -1.43 22.13
CA LYS A 239 15.99 -2.18 23.26
C LYS A 239 14.83 -3.04 22.76
N ASN A 240 14.88 -4.35 23.00
CA ASN A 240 13.90 -5.31 22.51
C ASN A 240 13.72 -5.22 20.98
N SER A 241 14.83 -5.06 20.24
CA SER A 241 14.79 -4.92 18.77
C SER A 241 14.07 -6.11 18.15
N ASN A 242 14.26 -7.29 18.74
CA ASN A 242 13.58 -8.52 18.35
C ASN A 242 12.06 -8.40 18.21
N GLU A 243 11.39 -7.85 19.23
CA GLU A 243 9.92 -7.72 19.27
C GLU A 243 9.45 -6.55 18.42
N THR A 244 10.23 -5.47 18.42
CA THR A 244 9.92 -4.25 17.67
C THR A 244 9.98 -4.51 16.16
N ILE A 245 11.05 -5.15 15.67
CA ILE A 245 11.20 -5.54 14.27
C ILE A 245 10.07 -6.47 13.83
N GLU A 246 9.74 -7.48 14.66
CA GLU A 246 8.65 -8.41 14.37
C GLU A 246 7.32 -7.66 14.20
N THR A 247 7.04 -6.73 15.11
CA THR A 247 5.83 -5.91 15.11
C THR A 247 5.77 -4.99 13.88
N ASP A 248 6.88 -4.34 13.53
CA ASP A 248 6.96 -3.44 12.38
C ASP A 248 6.75 -4.18 11.05
N LEU A 249 7.38 -5.36 10.89
CA LEU A 249 7.19 -6.21 9.72
C LEU A 249 5.74 -6.68 9.58
N LEU A 250 5.13 -7.13 10.68
CA LEU A 250 3.72 -7.55 10.72
C LEU A 250 2.78 -6.39 10.37
N LYS A 251 2.99 -5.22 10.99
CA LYS A 251 2.18 -4.03 10.74
C LYS A 251 2.24 -3.59 9.28
N GLN A 252 3.42 -3.60 8.67
CA GLN A 252 3.58 -3.22 7.27
C GLN A 252 2.90 -4.21 6.32
N ARG A 253 3.06 -5.51 6.56
CA ARG A 253 2.36 -6.57 5.81
C ARG A 253 0.84 -6.38 5.89
N ASP A 254 0.30 -6.21 7.09
CA ASP A 254 -1.15 -6.11 7.30
C ASP A 254 -1.73 -4.85 6.68
N ALA A 255 -1.01 -3.73 6.73
CA ALA A 255 -1.39 -2.49 6.07
C ALA A 255 -1.45 -2.67 4.54
N LEU A 256 -0.48 -3.34 3.93
CA LEU A 256 -0.46 -3.62 2.49
C LEU A 256 -1.61 -4.55 2.07
N MET A 257 -1.85 -5.63 2.83
CA MET A 257 -2.95 -6.55 2.58
C MET A 257 -4.32 -5.88 2.73
N SER A 258 -4.51 -5.08 3.79
CA SER A 258 -5.75 -4.33 4.01
C SER A 258 -6.03 -3.34 2.88
N ARG A 259 -5.00 -2.60 2.42
CA ARG A 259 -5.13 -1.69 1.27
C ARG A 259 -5.46 -2.43 -0.01
N SER A 260 -4.84 -3.59 -0.26
CA SER A 260 -5.18 -4.42 -1.41
C SER A 260 -6.63 -4.90 -1.38
N GLN A 261 -7.09 -5.37 -0.21
CA GLN A 261 -8.46 -5.89 -0.08
C GLN A 261 -9.47 -4.77 -0.27
N ALA A 262 -9.25 -3.59 0.32
CA ALA A 262 -10.13 -2.44 0.15
C ALA A 262 -10.30 -2.01 -1.32
N LEU A 263 -9.24 -2.10 -2.13
CA LEU A 263 -9.31 -1.84 -3.57
C LEU A 263 -10.19 -2.85 -4.31
N LEU A 264 -10.07 -4.13 -3.97
CA LEU A 264 -10.88 -5.20 -4.57
C LEU A 264 -12.35 -5.11 -4.11
N ASP A 265 -12.60 -4.84 -2.83
CA ASP A 265 -13.95 -4.67 -2.29
C ASP A 265 -14.66 -3.48 -2.94
N THR A 266 -13.92 -2.40 -3.22
CA THR A 266 -14.45 -1.23 -3.96
C THR A 266 -14.86 -1.64 -5.37
N LEU A 267 -14.00 -2.37 -6.09
CA LEU A 267 -14.29 -2.86 -7.44
C LEU A 267 -15.50 -3.81 -7.47
N ASP A 268 -15.60 -4.73 -6.50
CA ASP A 268 -16.73 -5.66 -6.38
C ASP A 268 -18.03 -4.91 -6.07
N SER A 269 -17.97 -3.87 -5.22
CA SER A 269 -19.10 -2.97 -4.96
C SER A 269 -19.54 -2.20 -6.21
N GLU A 270 -18.60 -1.73 -7.04
CA GLU A 270 -18.89 -1.06 -8.31
C GLU A 270 -19.59 -2.02 -9.29
N SER A 271 -19.09 -3.25 -9.43
CA SER A 271 -19.71 -4.29 -10.25
C SER A 271 -21.11 -4.66 -9.74
N GLY A 272 -21.27 -4.78 -8.42
CA GLY A 272 -22.56 -5.01 -7.77
C GLY A 272 -23.57 -3.89 -8.06
N TYR A 273 -23.12 -2.63 -8.02
CA TYR A 273 -23.94 -1.48 -8.39
C TYR A 273 -24.39 -1.55 -9.85
N LEU A 274 -23.48 -1.79 -10.81
CA LEU A 274 -23.81 -1.88 -12.23
C LEU A 274 -24.79 -3.02 -12.55
N SER A 275 -24.66 -4.16 -11.85
CA SER A 275 -25.59 -5.27 -11.98
C SER A 275 -26.98 -4.91 -11.45
N TRP A 276 -27.04 -4.29 -10.27
CA TRP A 276 -28.29 -3.85 -9.66
C TRP A 276 -28.99 -2.76 -10.47
N GLU A 277 -28.24 -1.81 -11.03
CA GLU A 277 -28.77 -0.76 -11.90
C GLU A 277 -29.46 -1.35 -13.14
N ARG A 278 -28.83 -2.33 -13.79
CA ARG A 278 -29.41 -3.03 -14.94
C ARG A 278 -30.70 -3.79 -14.59
N ASP A 279 -30.75 -4.44 -13.42
CA ASP A 279 -31.98 -5.09 -12.93
C ASP A 279 -33.08 -4.06 -12.67
N MET A 280 -32.72 -2.92 -12.07
CA MET A 280 -33.65 -1.82 -11.85
C MET A 280 -34.16 -1.22 -13.15
N GLU A 281 -33.31 -0.93 -14.12
CA GLU A 281 -33.70 -0.44 -15.45
C GLU A 281 -34.71 -1.39 -16.11
N GLY A 282 -34.45 -2.70 -16.06
CA GLY A 282 -35.37 -3.73 -16.54
C GLY A 282 -36.74 -3.68 -15.84
N LYS A 283 -36.76 -3.47 -14.52
CA LYS A 283 -38.01 -3.32 -13.75
C LYS A 283 -38.76 -2.03 -14.08
N LEU A 284 -38.06 -0.90 -14.21
CA LEU A 284 -38.66 0.37 -14.62
C LEU A 284 -39.35 0.23 -15.99
N HIS A 285 -38.68 -0.44 -16.93
CA HIS A 285 -39.22 -0.70 -18.26
C HIS A 285 -40.43 -1.64 -18.21
N SER A 286 -40.34 -2.75 -17.45
CA SER A 286 -41.44 -3.69 -17.24
C SER A 286 -42.69 -3.00 -16.69
N ILE A 287 -42.56 -2.21 -15.62
CA ILE A 287 -43.69 -1.48 -15.01
C ILE A 287 -44.35 -0.56 -16.03
N THR A 288 -43.55 0.17 -16.81
CA THR A 288 -44.06 1.08 -17.84
C THR A 288 -44.85 0.32 -18.90
N SER A 289 -44.28 -0.76 -19.44
CA SER A 289 -44.94 -1.61 -20.45
C SER A 289 -46.23 -2.25 -19.92
N ASN A 290 -46.17 -2.85 -18.72
CA ASN A 290 -47.32 -3.52 -18.10
C ASN A 290 -48.45 -2.53 -17.81
N LEU A 291 -48.13 -1.30 -17.42
CA LEU A 291 -49.12 -0.25 -17.19
C LEU A 291 -49.79 0.18 -18.51
N GLU A 292 -49.05 0.26 -19.61
CA GLU A 292 -49.63 0.55 -20.93
C GLU A 292 -50.55 -0.57 -21.41
N GLU A 293 -50.14 -1.83 -21.24
CA GLU A 293 -51.00 -2.98 -21.52
C GLU A 293 -52.28 -2.96 -20.67
N LEU A 294 -52.17 -2.65 -19.38
CA LEU A 294 -53.29 -2.50 -18.47
C LEU A 294 -54.27 -1.43 -18.95
N VAL A 295 -53.77 -0.23 -19.29
CA VAL A 295 -54.59 0.88 -19.79
C VAL A 295 -55.28 0.50 -21.10
N ASN A 296 -54.58 -0.19 -22.01
CA ASN A 296 -55.15 -0.67 -23.26
C ASN A 296 -56.27 -1.69 -23.03
N MET A 297 -56.05 -2.67 -22.15
CA MET A 297 -57.06 -3.67 -21.77
C MET A 297 -58.27 -3.02 -21.08
N PHE A 298 -58.05 -2.06 -20.18
CA PHE A 298 -59.13 -1.32 -19.56
C PHE A 298 -59.96 -0.56 -20.60
N ASN A 299 -59.30 0.13 -21.54
CA ASN A 299 -59.97 0.84 -22.62
C ASN A 299 -60.80 -0.10 -23.50
N LEU A 300 -60.27 -1.27 -23.86
CA LEU A 300 -61.01 -2.30 -24.61
C LEU A 300 -62.25 -2.77 -23.85
N SER A 301 -62.11 -3.13 -22.57
CA SER A 301 -63.23 -3.55 -21.72
C SER A 301 -64.27 -2.45 -21.54
N SER A 302 -63.83 -1.19 -21.41
CA SER A 302 -64.72 -0.04 -21.23
C SER A 302 -65.62 0.22 -22.44
N ARG A 303 -65.25 -0.21 -23.65
CA ARG A 303 -66.09 -0.05 -24.85
C ARG A 303 -67.42 -0.77 -24.70
N TYR A 304 -67.46 -1.88 -23.97
CA TYR A 304 -68.68 -2.64 -23.68
C TYR A 304 -69.59 -1.98 -22.64
N THR A 305 -69.19 -0.84 -22.07
CA THR A 305 -70.13 0.04 -21.37
C THR A 305 -71.04 0.83 -22.33
N TYR A 306 -70.83 0.70 -23.65
CA TYR A 306 -71.59 1.34 -24.72
C TYR A 306 -71.86 0.35 -25.89
N ASN A 307 -72.94 0.51 -26.64
CA ASN A 307 -73.17 -0.21 -27.91
C ASN A 307 -73.19 0.78 -29.11
N PHE A 308 -73.04 0.26 -30.33
CA PHE A 308 -73.01 0.89 -31.66
C PHE A 308 -74.19 1.84 -31.99
N LEU A 309 -75.18 1.98 -31.10
CA LEU A 309 -76.36 2.83 -31.27
C LEU A 309 -76.78 3.58 -29.98
N GLY A 310 -75.91 3.68 -28.97
CA GLY A 310 -76.19 4.47 -27.75
C GLY A 310 -77.00 3.77 -26.66
N LEU A 311 -77.39 2.51 -26.84
CA LEU A 311 -78.06 1.68 -25.83
C LEU A 311 -77.03 0.90 -24.98
N PRO A 312 -77.16 0.85 -23.64
CA PRO A 312 -76.23 0.11 -22.79
C PRO A 312 -76.48 -1.41 -22.88
N TYR A 313 -75.41 -2.19 -22.84
CA TYR A 313 -75.49 -3.62 -22.59
C TYR A 313 -75.95 -3.88 -21.15
N ASN A 314 -76.86 -4.84 -20.96
CA ASN A 314 -77.22 -5.32 -19.63
C ASN A 314 -76.46 -6.60 -19.34
N PHE A 315 -75.84 -6.67 -18.17
CA PHE A 315 -74.95 -7.77 -17.75
C PHE A 315 -75.51 -8.51 -16.55
N ASP A 316 -75.17 -9.79 -16.43
CA ASP A 316 -75.53 -10.61 -15.28
C ASP A 316 -74.77 -10.17 -14.00
N ASN A 317 -75.08 -10.81 -12.87
CA ASN A 317 -74.44 -10.49 -11.60
C ASN A 317 -72.96 -10.90 -11.55
N LEU A 318 -72.53 -11.89 -12.34
CA LEU A 318 -71.14 -12.36 -12.36
C LEU A 318 -70.24 -11.31 -13.01
N VAL A 319 -70.60 -10.83 -14.20
CA VAL A 319 -69.87 -9.77 -14.91
C VAL A 319 -69.86 -8.48 -14.10
N ARG A 320 -70.97 -8.14 -13.44
CA ARG A 320 -71.07 -6.94 -12.59
C ARG A 320 -70.18 -7.04 -11.33
N SER A 321 -70.10 -8.22 -10.72
CA SER A 321 -69.21 -8.47 -9.58
C SER A 321 -67.74 -8.36 -10.00
N ASP A 322 -67.40 -8.93 -11.15
CA ASP A 322 -66.02 -8.87 -11.66
C ASP A 322 -65.62 -7.46 -12.12
N ALA A 323 -66.55 -6.72 -12.74
CA ALA A 323 -66.38 -5.29 -13.03
C ALA A 323 -66.06 -4.48 -11.78
N ALA A 324 -66.81 -4.69 -10.68
CA ALA A 324 -66.57 -3.98 -9.42
C ALA A 324 -65.19 -4.29 -8.83
N LYS A 325 -64.71 -5.53 -8.96
CA LYS A 325 -63.35 -5.92 -8.53
C LYS A 325 -62.28 -5.26 -9.41
N ALA A 326 -62.44 -5.28 -10.72
CA ALA A 326 -61.50 -4.65 -11.66
C ALA A 326 -61.40 -3.13 -11.42
N LEU A 327 -62.53 -2.46 -11.16
CA LEU A 327 -62.57 -1.04 -10.84
C LEU A 327 -61.88 -0.72 -9.51
N LYS A 328 -62.12 -1.53 -8.47
CA LYS A 328 -61.42 -1.39 -7.18
C LYS A 328 -59.90 -1.51 -7.34
N LEU A 329 -59.43 -2.45 -8.17
CA LEU A 329 -58.00 -2.60 -8.44
C LEU A 329 -57.42 -1.37 -9.16
N CYS A 330 -58.19 -0.71 -10.04
CA CYS A 330 -57.76 0.54 -10.67
C CYS A 330 -57.64 1.69 -9.66
N ASP A 331 -58.55 1.78 -8.70
CA ASP A 331 -58.50 2.79 -7.63
C ASP A 331 -57.33 2.51 -6.66
N ASP A 332 -57.09 1.24 -6.33
CA ASP A 332 -55.96 0.83 -5.49
C ASP A 332 -54.61 1.22 -6.13
N LEU A 333 -54.49 1.20 -7.47
CA LEU A 333 -53.29 1.62 -8.17
C LEU A 333 -52.94 3.10 -7.98
N VAL A 334 -53.94 3.98 -7.80
CA VAL A 334 -53.70 5.41 -7.53
C VAL A 334 -52.94 5.60 -6.22
N ALA A 335 -53.39 4.92 -5.16
CA ALA A 335 -52.72 4.98 -3.86
C ALA A 335 -51.29 4.42 -3.92
N ARG A 336 -51.05 3.39 -4.75
CA ARG A 336 -49.71 2.81 -4.93
C ARG A 336 -48.79 3.69 -5.77
N ALA A 337 -49.30 4.29 -6.84
CA ALA A 337 -48.54 5.23 -7.66
C ALA A 337 -48.10 6.46 -6.86
N ASN A 338 -48.98 6.99 -6.00
CA ASN A 338 -48.67 8.10 -5.11
C ASN A 338 -47.68 7.75 -4.00
N GLY A 339 -47.48 6.45 -3.72
CA GLY A 339 -46.46 5.97 -2.79
C GLY A 339 -45.05 5.88 -3.39
N LEU A 340 -44.88 6.15 -4.69
CA LEU A 340 -43.56 6.16 -5.31
C LEU A 340 -42.72 7.36 -4.83
N PRO A 341 -41.39 7.21 -4.72
CA PRO A 341 -40.50 8.29 -4.28
C PRO A 341 -40.63 9.53 -5.16
N THR A 342 -40.89 10.68 -4.55
CA THR A 342 -41.10 11.93 -5.28
C THR A 342 -39.81 12.59 -5.76
N ALA A 343 -38.73 12.42 -4.99
CA ALA A 343 -37.39 12.85 -5.31
C ALA A 343 -36.38 11.83 -4.77
N VAL A 344 -35.25 11.69 -5.46
CA VAL A 344 -34.13 10.85 -5.05
C VAL A 344 -32.95 11.76 -4.75
N GLU A 345 -32.63 11.90 -3.47
CA GLU A 345 -31.55 12.78 -3.00
C GLU A 345 -30.19 12.07 -3.02
N ASP A 346 -30.17 10.80 -2.60
CA ASP A 346 -29.00 9.95 -2.59
C ASP A 346 -29.35 8.46 -2.78
N MET A 347 -28.31 7.65 -2.98
CA MET A 347 -28.42 6.22 -3.24
C MET A 347 -29.00 5.45 -2.04
N THR A 348 -28.67 5.84 -0.80
CA THR A 348 -29.17 5.19 0.41
C THR A 348 -30.67 5.41 0.58
N SER A 349 -31.15 6.64 0.33
CA SER A 349 -32.57 6.97 0.30
C SER A 349 -33.29 6.26 -0.84
N LEU A 350 -32.65 6.02 -1.98
CA LEU A 350 -33.27 5.25 -3.07
C LEU A 350 -33.49 3.79 -2.66
N ILE A 351 -32.44 3.14 -2.16
CA ILE A 351 -32.49 1.72 -1.75
C ILE A 351 -33.55 1.52 -0.67
N THR A 352 -33.60 2.39 0.34
CA THR A 352 -34.58 2.27 1.44
C THR A 352 -36.03 2.54 1.02
N LYS A 353 -36.25 3.19 -0.13
CA LYS A 353 -37.59 3.55 -0.62
C LYS A 353 -37.97 2.84 -1.92
N ILE A 354 -37.31 1.73 -2.24
CA ILE A 354 -37.54 0.99 -3.50
C ILE A 354 -38.74 0.05 -3.42
N ASP A 355 -39.13 -0.41 -2.23
CA ASP A 355 -40.22 -1.37 -2.02
C ASP A 355 -41.57 -0.97 -2.66
N PRO A 356 -42.02 0.31 -2.60
CA PRO A 356 -43.24 0.73 -3.28
C PRO A 356 -43.25 0.43 -4.78
N LEU A 357 -42.09 0.43 -5.43
CA LEU A 357 -41.93 0.13 -6.85
C LEU A 357 -42.22 -1.35 -7.14
N LEU A 358 -41.71 -2.25 -6.29
CA LEU A 358 -41.96 -3.69 -6.39
C LEU A 358 -43.42 -4.04 -6.10
N VAL A 359 -44.03 -3.35 -5.13
CA VAL A 359 -45.45 -3.51 -4.80
C VAL A 359 -46.33 -3.03 -5.96
N LEU A 360 -45.97 -1.92 -6.59
CA LEU A 360 -46.72 -1.38 -7.73
C LEU A 360 -46.70 -2.34 -8.92
N ASP A 361 -45.54 -2.90 -9.29
CA ASP A 361 -45.42 -3.87 -10.39
C ASP A 361 -46.36 -5.07 -10.20
N LYS A 362 -46.32 -5.67 -9.00
CA LYS A 362 -47.21 -6.78 -8.65
C LYS A 362 -48.69 -6.40 -8.76
N LYS A 363 -49.04 -5.17 -8.38
CA LYS A 363 -50.43 -4.70 -8.44
C LYS A 363 -50.90 -4.40 -9.85
N ILE A 364 -50.03 -3.91 -10.72
CA ILE A 364 -50.32 -3.74 -12.15
C ILE A 364 -50.60 -5.12 -12.78
N GLN A 365 -49.77 -6.12 -12.49
CA GLN A 365 -49.96 -7.49 -12.97
C GLN A 365 -51.28 -8.11 -12.47
N GLU A 366 -51.59 -7.95 -11.19
CA GLU A 366 -52.86 -8.40 -10.61
C GLU A 366 -54.06 -7.74 -11.30
N ALA A 367 -54.02 -6.41 -11.46
CA ALA A 367 -55.07 -5.66 -12.16
C ALA A 367 -55.23 -6.10 -13.62
N TYR A 368 -54.12 -6.37 -14.31
CA TYR A 368 -54.11 -6.81 -15.70
C TYR A 368 -54.77 -8.19 -15.86
N ILE A 369 -54.40 -9.16 -15.02
CA ILE A 369 -55.00 -10.51 -15.02
C ILE A 369 -56.51 -10.42 -14.78
N HIS A 370 -56.93 -9.62 -13.80
CA HIS A 370 -58.35 -9.41 -13.51
C HIS A 370 -59.08 -8.74 -14.67
N LEU A 371 -58.50 -7.72 -15.31
CA LEU A 371 -59.12 -7.06 -16.47
C LEU A 371 -59.20 -7.98 -17.68
N LYS A 372 -58.24 -8.88 -17.88
CA LYS A 372 -58.29 -9.90 -18.93
C LYS A 372 -59.41 -10.91 -18.69
N HIS A 373 -59.60 -11.34 -17.45
CA HIS A 373 -60.72 -12.21 -17.08
C HIS A 373 -62.06 -11.50 -17.30
N PHE A 374 -62.19 -10.25 -16.81
CA PHE A 374 -63.36 -9.42 -17.03
C PHE A 374 -63.70 -9.25 -18.51
N TYR A 375 -62.68 -8.94 -19.34
CA TYR A 375 -62.84 -8.83 -20.78
C TYR A 375 -63.34 -10.14 -21.41
N SER A 376 -62.78 -11.28 -20.98
CA SER A 376 -63.23 -12.60 -21.44
C SER A 376 -64.70 -12.87 -21.10
N LEU A 377 -65.14 -12.51 -19.89
CA LEU A 377 -66.54 -12.70 -19.46
C LEU A 377 -67.51 -11.82 -20.26
N ILE A 378 -67.11 -10.59 -20.57
CA ILE A 378 -67.91 -9.67 -21.37
C ILE A 378 -68.03 -10.17 -22.82
N THR A 379 -66.92 -10.62 -23.41
CA THR A 379 -66.87 -11.07 -24.80
C THR A 379 -67.51 -12.45 -25.01
N SER A 380 -67.60 -13.29 -23.99
CA SER A 380 -68.22 -14.62 -24.07
C SER A 380 -69.76 -14.61 -24.15
N GLY A 381 -70.39 -13.43 -24.26
CA GLY A 381 -71.84 -13.32 -24.48
C GLY A 381 -72.69 -13.27 -23.21
N ALA A 382 -72.10 -12.99 -22.04
CA ALA A 382 -72.84 -12.79 -20.78
C ALA A 382 -73.53 -11.41 -20.71
N HIS A 383 -74.17 -10.99 -21.80
CA HIS A 383 -74.82 -9.69 -21.93
C HIS A 383 -76.06 -9.76 -22.86
N SER A 384 -77.08 -8.95 -22.57
CA SER A 384 -78.30 -8.80 -23.38
C SER A 384 -78.47 -7.37 -23.86
N THR A 385 -78.90 -7.21 -25.12
CA THR A 385 -79.23 -5.92 -25.77
C THR A 385 -80.73 -5.61 -25.76
N ILE A 386 -81.60 -6.56 -25.37
CA ILE A 386 -83.06 -6.41 -25.35
C ILE A 386 -83.54 -6.24 -23.90
N LEU A 387 -84.50 -5.34 -23.70
CA LEU A 387 -85.16 -4.92 -22.45
C LEU A 387 -84.99 -5.92 -21.27
N GLY A 388 -84.33 -5.45 -20.22
CA GLY A 388 -83.82 -6.26 -19.11
C GLY A 388 -84.87 -7.10 -18.41
N SER A 389 -84.54 -8.37 -18.17
CA SER A 389 -85.10 -9.09 -17.02
C SER A 389 -84.56 -8.48 -15.73
N GLN A 390 -85.22 -8.70 -14.59
CA GLN A 390 -84.79 -8.17 -13.27
C GLN A 390 -83.34 -8.55 -12.90
N TYR A 391 -82.75 -9.53 -13.58
CA TYR A 391 -81.43 -10.10 -13.33
C TYR A 391 -80.29 -9.44 -14.11
N TYR A 392 -80.58 -8.70 -15.18
CA TYR A 392 -79.56 -8.05 -16.02
C TYR A 392 -79.62 -6.53 -15.85
N ARG A 393 -78.48 -5.90 -15.55
CA ARG A 393 -78.39 -4.45 -15.35
C ARG A 393 -77.20 -3.85 -16.09
N PRO A 394 -77.28 -2.57 -16.51
CA PRO A 394 -76.15 -1.93 -17.17
C PRO A 394 -75.02 -1.67 -16.17
N LEU A 395 -73.79 -1.63 -16.68
CA LEU A 395 -72.64 -1.17 -15.91
C LEU A 395 -72.73 0.35 -15.69
N ASN A 396 -72.28 0.81 -14.53
CA ASN A 396 -72.33 2.24 -14.19
C ASN A 396 -71.23 3.01 -14.95
N ARG A 397 -71.63 3.69 -16.02
CA ARG A 397 -70.75 4.49 -16.89
C ARG A 397 -69.89 5.50 -16.12
N ASN A 398 -70.46 6.19 -15.14
CA ASN A 398 -69.75 7.24 -14.41
C ASN A 398 -68.56 6.66 -13.61
N ILE A 399 -68.71 5.43 -13.10
CA ILE A 399 -67.63 4.74 -12.39
C ILE A 399 -66.51 4.34 -13.35
N PHE A 400 -66.83 3.84 -14.55
CA PHE A 400 -65.82 3.53 -15.57
C PHE A 400 -65.10 4.78 -16.10
N LEU A 401 -65.80 5.90 -16.27
CA LEU A 401 -65.18 7.19 -16.63
C LEU A 401 -64.24 7.68 -15.52
N SER A 402 -64.64 7.54 -14.25
CA SER A 402 -63.80 7.86 -13.10
C SER A 402 -62.54 7.00 -13.07
N ALA A 403 -62.68 5.67 -13.20
CA ALA A 403 -61.54 4.75 -13.22
C ALA A 403 -60.60 4.99 -14.42
N ARG A 404 -61.13 5.37 -15.58
CA ARG A 404 -60.31 5.79 -16.74
C ARG A 404 -59.47 7.02 -16.42
N LYS A 405 -60.04 8.00 -15.73
CA LYS A 405 -59.32 9.19 -15.27
C LYS A 405 -58.24 8.81 -14.25
N SER A 406 -58.57 7.98 -13.27
CA SER A 406 -57.64 7.44 -12.27
C SER A 406 -56.44 6.73 -12.93
N LEU A 407 -56.69 5.87 -13.93
CA LEU A 407 -55.62 5.18 -14.66
C LEU A 407 -54.75 6.12 -15.50
N SER A 408 -55.33 7.19 -16.05
CA SER A 408 -54.55 8.24 -16.74
C SER A 408 -53.62 8.98 -15.77
N GLU A 409 -54.12 9.31 -14.58
CA GLU A 409 -53.32 9.93 -13.51
C GLU A 409 -52.20 9.00 -13.04
N VAL A 410 -52.50 7.71 -12.83
CA VAL A 410 -51.50 6.68 -12.52
C VAL A 410 -50.43 6.63 -13.61
N ARG A 411 -50.81 6.65 -14.89
CA ARG A 411 -49.86 6.66 -16.01
C ARG A 411 -48.91 7.84 -15.95
N GLU A 412 -49.43 9.04 -15.71
CA GLU A 412 -48.61 10.26 -15.63
C GLU A 412 -47.67 10.24 -14.43
N VAL A 413 -48.20 9.90 -13.24
CA VAL A 413 -47.41 9.83 -12.00
C VAL A 413 -46.31 8.77 -12.13
N VAL A 414 -46.65 7.56 -12.56
CA VAL A 414 -45.69 6.47 -12.70
C VAL A 414 -44.62 6.84 -13.73
N SER A 415 -44.99 7.32 -14.92
CA SER A 415 -44.02 7.71 -15.94
C SER A 415 -43.04 8.78 -15.42
N SER A 416 -43.54 9.84 -14.78
CA SER A 416 -42.70 10.90 -14.23
C SER A 416 -41.73 10.39 -13.15
N ARG A 417 -42.23 9.56 -12.22
CA ARG A 417 -41.45 9.05 -11.08
C ARG A 417 -40.40 8.04 -11.52
N LEU A 418 -40.75 7.10 -12.42
CA LEU A 418 -39.81 6.12 -12.95
C LEU A 418 -38.71 6.80 -13.79
N SER A 419 -39.04 7.81 -14.59
CA SER A 419 -38.03 8.58 -15.33
C SER A 419 -37.06 9.32 -14.39
N SER A 420 -37.56 9.89 -13.29
CA SER A 420 -36.68 10.51 -12.29
C SER A 420 -35.73 9.51 -11.65
N ILE A 421 -36.21 8.31 -11.32
CA ILE A 421 -35.37 7.23 -10.76
C ILE A 421 -34.33 6.78 -11.79
N GLY A 422 -34.75 6.52 -13.03
CA GLY A 422 -33.85 6.11 -14.12
C GLY A 422 -32.74 7.12 -14.40
N ASN A 423 -33.08 8.41 -14.47
CA ASN A 423 -32.09 9.48 -14.68
C ASN A 423 -31.07 9.56 -13.51
N PHE A 424 -31.54 9.39 -12.27
CA PHE A 424 -30.65 9.36 -11.10
C PHE A 424 -29.66 8.19 -11.19
N LEU A 425 -30.13 6.99 -11.52
CA LEU A 425 -29.30 5.80 -11.69
C LEU A 425 -28.26 6.00 -12.80
N ALA A 426 -28.68 6.44 -13.99
CA ALA A 426 -27.81 6.67 -15.13
C ALA A 426 -26.70 7.70 -14.86
N SER A 427 -26.98 8.73 -14.04
CA SER A 427 -25.99 9.76 -13.68
C SER A 427 -24.78 9.22 -12.90
N HIS A 428 -24.93 8.10 -12.19
CA HIS A 428 -23.87 7.44 -11.42
C HIS A 428 -23.10 6.39 -12.24
N VAL A 429 -23.64 5.93 -13.38
CA VAL A 429 -22.97 4.94 -14.25
C VAL A 429 -21.80 5.55 -15.03
N GLY A 430 -21.92 6.83 -15.44
CA GLY A 430 -20.91 7.51 -16.23
C GLY A 430 -19.55 7.68 -15.52
N THR A 431 -19.52 7.64 -14.19
CA THR A 431 -18.28 7.72 -13.39
C THR A 431 -17.62 6.36 -13.14
N LEU A 432 -18.36 5.26 -13.37
CA LEU A 432 -17.94 3.89 -13.09
C LEU A 432 -17.49 3.12 -14.33
N THR A 433 -17.72 3.66 -15.53
CA THR A 433 -17.53 2.97 -16.82
C THR A 433 -16.18 3.23 -17.48
N ASP A 434 -15.10 3.45 -16.71
CA ASP A 434 -13.75 3.45 -17.28
C ASP A 434 -13.27 2.01 -17.54
N PRO A 435 -13.12 1.58 -18.81
CA PRO A 435 -12.77 0.21 -19.17
C PRO A 435 -11.36 -0.20 -18.69
N ASN A 436 -10.50 0.77 -18.39
CA ASN A 436 -9.15 0.51 -17.90
C ASN A 436 -9.05 0.57 -16.37
N ARG A 437 -10.09 1.00 -15.66
CA ARG A 437 -10.08 1.14 -14.20
C ARG A 437 -9.95 -0.21 -13.52
N GLU A 438 -10.76 -1.20 -13.91
CA GLU A 438 -10.70 -2.56 -13.35
C GLU A 438 -9.29 -3.12 -13.43
N ARG A 439 -8.69 -3.05 -14.63
CA ARG A 439 -7.33 -3.54 -14.87
C ARG A 439 -6.32 -2.84 -13.95
N ARG A 440 -6.33 -1.50 -13.88
CA ARG A 440 -5.41 -0.74 -13.02
C ARG A 440 -5.59 -1.09 -11.54
N VAL A 441 -6.83 -1.21 -11.07
CA VAL A 441 -7.14 -1.58 -9.68
C VAL A 441 -6.62 -2.99 -9.37
N ARG A 442 -6.84 -3.97 -10.26
CA ARG A 442 -6.32 -5.34 -10.10
C ARG A 442 -4.79 -5.37 -10.13
N GLU A 443 -4.16 -4.63 -11.04
CA GLU A 443 -2.70 -4.50 -11.12
C GLU A 443 -2.12 -3.90 -9.82
N SER A 444 -2.68 -2.79 -9.33
CA SER A 444 -2.26 -2.19 -8.05
C SER A 444 -2.51 -3.09 -6.84
N ALA A 445 -3.66 -3.79 -6.79
CA ALA A 445 -3.93 -4.75 -5.73
C ALA A 445 -2.94 -5.93 -5.77
N SER A 446 -2.59 -6.41 -6.95
CA SER A 446 -1.58 -7.45 -7.15
C SER A 446 -0.20 -7.00 -6.69
N GLU A 447 0.19 -5.76 -6.99
CA GLU A 447 1.45 -5.17 -6.56
C GLU A 447 1.52 -5.06 -5.02
N LEU A 448 0.46 -4.58 -4.38
CA LEU A 448 0.37 -4.51 -2.91
C LEU A 448 0.46 -5.89 -2.26
N LYS A 449 -0.23 -6.90 -2.81
CA LYS A 449 -0.13 -8.30 -2.36
C LYS A 449 1.28 -8.85 -2.51
N PHE A 450 1.93 -8.57 -3.64
CA PHE A 450 3.31 -8.96 -3.88
C PHE A 450 4.24 -8.36 -2.82
N LEU A 451 4.14 -7.05 -2.55
CA LEU A 451 4.94 -6.40 -1.51
C LEU A 451 4.67 -7.00 -0.12
N ALA A 452 3.40 -7.27 0.21
CA ALA A 452 3.05 -7.94 1.46
C ALA A 452 3.69 -9.34 1.58
N SER A 453 3.76 -10.09 0.48
CA SER A 453 4.42 -11.41 0.42
C SER A 453 5.92 -11.32 0.69
N LEU A 454 6.56 -10.21 0.31
CA LEU A 454 7.97 -9.96 0.62
C LEU A 454 8.17 -9.69 2.11
N HIS A 455 7.31 -8.88 2.73
CA HIS A 455 7.35 -8.65 4.17
C HIS A 455 7.10 -9.93 4.97
N GLU A 456 6.18 -10.78 4.50
CA GLU A 456 5.93 -12.10 5.06
C GLU A 456 7.17 -13.00 4.94
N SER A 457 7.84 -13.00 3.78
CA SER A 457 9.09 -13.73 3.56
C SER A 457 10.22 -13.23 4.49
N GLN A 458 10.32 -11.92 4.69
CA GLN A 458 11.25 -11.30 5.63
C GLN A 458 10.97 -11.70 7.08
N LEU A 459 9.69 -11.71 7.49
CA LEU A 459 9.27 -12.15 8.81
C LEU A 459 9.61 -13.62 9.04
N GLN A 460 9.33 -14.50 8.07
CA GLN A 460 9.67 -15.91 8.16
C GLN A 460 11.17 -16.14 8.24
N TRP A 461 11.96 -15.42 7.42
CA TRP A 461 13.42 -15.45 7.47
C TRP A 461 13.92 -15.05 8.87
N PHE A 462 13.37 -13.97 9.42
CA PHE A 462 13.70 -13.45 10.74
C PHE A 462 13.37 -14.43 11.88
N MET A 463 12.17 -15.05 11.83
CA MET A 463 11.72 -16.01 12.84
C MET A 463 12.55 -17.29 12.84
N ARG A 464 12.90 -17.82 11.65
CA ARG A 464 13.79 -18.98 11.51
C ARG A 464 15.15 -18.72 12.16
N ARG A 465 15.73 -17.54 11.96
CA ARG A 465 17.01 -17.16 12.57
C ARG A 465 16.97 -17.04 14.09
N ARG A 466 15.81 -16.71 14.67
CA ARG A 466 15.61 -16.66 16.14
C ARG A 466 15.31 -18.03 16.76
N GLY A 467 15.20 -19.10 15.96
CA GLY A 467 14.79 -20.42 16.44
C GLY A 467 13.34 -20.50 16.91
N LYS A 468 12.52 -19.45 16.69
CA LYS A 468 11.08 -19.48 16.94
C LYS A 468 10.41 -20.15 15.75
N ARG A 469 9.66 -21.24 16.00
CA ARG A 469 8.76 -21.80 14.97
C ARG A 469 7.71 -20.75 14.65
N SER A 470 7.48 -20.51 13.36
CA SER A 470 6.36 -19.72 12.84
C SER A 470 5.08 -20.17 13.53
N ASP A 471 4.44 -19.28 14.30
CA ASP A 471 3.13 -19.58 14.87
C ASP A 471 2.15 -19.87 13.72
N ARG A 472 1.26 -20.84 13.93
CA ARG A 472 0.32 -21.36 12.92
C ARG A 472 -0.62 -20.30 12.30
N ALA A 473 -0.64 -19.08 12.83
CA ALA A 473 -1.36 -17.95 12.25
C ALA A 473 -0.66 -17.37 11.00
N VAL A 474 0.67 -17.47 10.94
CA VAL A 474 1.52 -16.94 9.86
C VAL A 474 1.49 -17.84 8.61
N SER A 475 1.34 -19.15 8.79
CA SER A 475 1.31 -20.13 7.69
C SER A 475 -0.05 -20.26 6.97
N ARG A 476 -1.14 -19.73 7.53
CA ARG A 476 -2.49 -19.85 6.93
C ARG A 476 -2.71 -18.99 5.68
N SER A 477 -1.86 -18.00 5.39
CA SER A 477 -2.02 -17.15 4.19
C SER A 477 -1.46 -17.81 2.91
N LEU A 478 -0.50 -18.73 3.03
CA LEU A 478 0.04 -19.51 1.91
C LEU A 478 -0.97 -20.53 1.35
N ASP A 479 -1.86 -21.06 2.20
CA ASP A 479 -2.88 -22.01 1.76
C ASP A 479 -4.01 -21.35 0.93
N LEU A 480 -4.17 -20.02 1.02
CA LEU A 480 -5.11 -19.28 0.17
C LEU A 480 -4.59 -19.09 -1.27
N GLU A 481 -3.26 -19.07 -1.47
CA GLU A 481 -2.65 -19.07 -2.82
C GLU A 481 -2.77 -20.42 -3.53
N ASN A 482 -2.77 -21.53 -2.77
CA ASN A 482 -2.97 -22.87 -3.34
C ASN A 482 -4.44 -23.19 -3.62
N LEU A 483 -5.39 -22.59 -2.90
CA LEU A 483 -6.82 -22.73 -3.20
C LEU A 483 -7.27 -21.91 -4.42
N ALA A 484 -6.59 -20.78 -4.72
CA ALA A 484 -6.86 -20.00 -5.93
C ALA A 484 -6.35 -20.67 -7.23
N LYS A 485 -5.41 -21.62 -7.14
CA LYS A 485 -4.91 -22.39 -8.30
C LYS A 485 -5.70 -23.67 -8.59
N ILE A 486 -6.66 -24.04 -7.75
CA ILE A 486 -7.49 -25.25 -7.92
C ILE A 486 -8.91 -24.91 -8.41
N GLY A 487 -9.25 -23.61 -8.50
CA GLY A 487 -10.57 -23.12 -8.95
C GLY A 487 -10.58 -22.37 -10.29
N GLY A 488 -9.61 -22.65 -11.17
CA GLY A 488 -9.57 -22.13 -12.56
C GLY A 488 -10.19 -23.10 -13.55
#